data_AF-A0A378PLZ1-F1
#
_entry.id   AF-A0A378PLZ1-F1
#
_cell.length_a   1.000
_cell.length_b   1.000
_cell.length_c   1.000
_cell.angle_alpha   90.00
_cell.angle_beta   90.00
_cell.angle_gamma   90.00
#
_symmetry.space_group_name_H-M   'P 1'
#
loop_
_entity.id
_entity.type
_entity.pdbx_description
1 polymer ?
#
loop_
_entity_poly.entity_id
_entity_poly.type
_entity_poly.pdbx_seq_one_letter_code
_entity_poly.pdbx_strand_id
1 'polypeptide(L)'
;MVDINFTNLLSALSEFETLYIVASYIIAVFIWLESTWVLNNDGKLPESNIFAVVSLTTSSWLVVSGLALFFLDFNGLSMSVPVAYGIYSLMGWIYGARLISTKDIDDPKDIVLPAKYLNFCRSFALVFALLCGFVLAKPYLPI
;
A
#
# COMPACT_ATOMS: atom_id res chain seq x y z
N MET A 1 13.77 27.07 -26.16
CA MET A 1 13.70 27.08 -24.68
C MET A 1 12.30 26.67 -24.34
N VAL A 2 12.12 25.54 -23.64
CA VAL A 2 10.80 25.13 -23.17
C VAL A 2 10.52 26.00 -21.95
N ASP A 3 9.63 26.96 -22.07
CA ASP A 3 9.14 27.72 -20.93
C ASP A 3 8.32 26.75 -20.07
N ILE A 4 8.97 26.14 -19.07
CA ILE A 4 8.30 25.39 -18.03
C ILE A 4 7.56 26.42 -17.19
N ASN A 5 6.33 26.70 -17.58
CA ASN A 5 5.44 27.59 -16.85
C ASN A 5 5.17 26.95 -15.49
N PHE A 6 5.63 27.59 -14.42
CA PHE A 6 5.61 27.06 -13.05
C PHE A 6 4.20 26.64 -12.61
N THR A 7 3.16 27.32 -13.11
CA THR A 7 1.75 26.99 -12.90
C THR A 7 1.33 25.69 -13.56
N ASN A 8 1.81 25.39 -14.77
CA ASN A 8 1.53 24.13 -15.46
C ASN A 8 2.23 22.94 -14.78
N LEU A 9 3.41 23.19 -14.19
CA LEU A 9 4.11 22.19 -13.38
C LEU A 9 3.33 21.89 -12.10
N LEU A 10 2.89 22.92 -11.36
CA LEU A 10 2.09 22.75 -10.14
C LEU A 10 0.74 22.05 -10.40
N SER A 11 0.04 22.38 -11.49
CA SER A 11 -1.22 21.71 -11.83
C SER A 11 -1.00 20.24 -12.20
N ALA A 12 0.03 19.94 -12.98
CA ALA A 12 0.37 18.55 -13.32
C ALA A 12 0.79 17.75 -12.07
N LEU A 13 1.59 18.33 -11.17
CA LEU A 13 1.99 17.68 -9.92
C LEU A 13 0.79 17.40 -9.00
N SER A 14 -0.20 18.30 -8.95
CA SER A 14 -1.45 18.08 -8.21
C SER A 14 -2.31 16.96 -8.82
N GLU A 15 -2.32 16.82 -10.15
CA GLU A 15 -2.95 15.68 -10.83
C GLU A 15 -2.23 14.36 -10.48
N PHE A 16 -0.90 14.36 -10.44
CA PHE A 16 -0.11 13.18 -10.06
C PHE A 16 -0.26 12.81 -8.57
N GLU A 17 -0.37 13.79 -7.68
CA GLU A 17 -0.69 13.57 -6.26
C GLU A 17 -2.04 12.87 -6.12
N THR A 18 -3.07 13.40 -6.79
CA THR A 18 -4.42 12.82 -6.77
C THR A 18 -4.42 11.40 -7.34
N LEU A 19 -3.75 11.19 -8.45
CA LEU A 19 -3.59 9.86 -9.07
C LEU A 19 -2.90 8.87 -8.12
N TYR A 20 -1.85 9.30 -7.42
CA TYR A 20 -1.17 8.49 -6.43
C TYR A 20 -2.10 8.10 -5.27
N ILE A 21 -2.91 9.04 -4.77
CA ILE A 21 -3.86 8.76 -3.67
C ILE A 21 -4.96 7.80 -4.14
N VAL A 22 -5.51 7.98 -5.35
CA VAL A 22 -6.49 7.05 -5.94
C VAL A 22 -5.89 5.67 -6.11
N ALA A 23 -4.67 5.57 -6.63
CA ALA A 23 -4.00 4.29 -6.78
C ALA A 23 -3.70 3.66 -5.42
N SER A 24 -3.31 4.43 -4.41
CA SER A 24 -3.12 3.96 -3.03
C SER A 24 -4.41 3.44 -2.39
N TYR A 25 -5.56 4.04 -2.72
CA TYR A 25 -6.87 3.50 -2.33
C TYR A 25 -7.11 2.11 -2.95
N ILE A 26 -6.77 1.93 -4.23
CA ILE A 26 -6.86 0.62 -4.90
C ILE A 26 -5.92 -0.39 -4.24
N ILE A 27 -4.71 0.02 -3.87
CA ILE A 27 -3.76 -0.82 -3.13
C ILE A 27 -4.31 -1.23 -1.77
N ALA A 28 -5.02 -0.36 -1.07
CA ALA A 28 -5.70 -0.71 0.16
C ALA A 28 -6.70 -1.85 -0.06
N VAL A 29 -7.51 -1.78 -1.11
CA VAL A 29 -8.44 -2.86 -1.50
C VAL A 29 -7.67 -4.15 -1.81
N PHE A 30 -6.56 -4.06 -2.54
CA PHE A 30 -5.72 -5.20 -2.88
C PHE A 30 -5.13 -5.89 -1.64
N ILE A 31 -4.60 -5.13 -0.67
CA ILE A 31 -4.09 -5.69 0.59
C ILE A 31 -5.20 -6.44 1.34
N TRP A 32 -6.41 -5.86 1.37
CA TRP A 32 -7.54 -6.49 2.03
C TRP A 32 -7.94 -7.81 1.35
N LEU A 33 -8.00 -7.81 0.00
CA LEU A 33 -8.30 -9.00 -0.80
C LEU A 33 -7.22 -10.08 -0.63
N GLU A 34 -5.94 -9.70 -0.75
CA GLU A 34 -4.79 -10.57 -0.57
C GLU A 34 -4.85 -11.29 0.79
N SER A 35 -5.03 -10.51 1.86
CA SER A 35 -5.12 -11.05 3.23
C SER A 35 -6.32 -11.98 3.40
N THR A 36 -7.44 -11.69 2.73
CA THR A 36 -8.65 -12.52 2.78
C THR A 36 -8.47 -13.82 2.01
N TRP A 37 -7.84 -13.79 0.84
CA TRP A 37 -7.52 -14.99 0.08
C TRP A 37 -6.55 -15.90 0.83
N VAL A 38 -5.51 -15.34 1.46
CA VAL A 38 -4.57 -16.13 2.27
C VAL A 38 -5.27 -16.73 3.50
N LEU A 39 -6.14 -15.97 4.19
CA LEU A 39 -6.95 -16.51 5.29
C LEU A 39 -7.83 -17.68 4.86
N ASN A 40 -8.48 -17.55 3.70
CA ASN A 40 -9.34 -18.59 3.15
C ASN A 40 -8.56 -19.80 2.60
N ASN A 41 -7.25 -19.66 2.43
CA ASN A 41 -6.33 -20.72 2.00
C ASN A 41 -5.46 -21.22 3.16
N ASP A 42 -6.04 -21.28 4.38
CA ASP A 42 -5.41 -21.78 5.60
C ASP A 42 -4.08 -21.09 5.98
N GLY A 43 -3.91 -19.82 5.59
CA GLY A 43 -2.69 -19.06 5.81
C GLY A 43 -1.59 -19.32 4.78
N LYS A 44 -1.81 -20.22 3.81
CA LYS A 44 -0.88 -20.49 2.71
C LYS A 44 -1.11 -19.52 1.55
N LEU A 45 -0.05 -19.25 0.79
CA LEU A 45 -0.15 -18.43 -0.42
C LEU A 45 -0.96 -19.18 -1.49
N PRO A 46 -2.03 -18.58 -2.05
CA PRO A 46 -2.77 -19.19 -3.15
C PRO A 46 -1.92 -19.33 -4.42
N GLU A 47 -1.99 -20.48 -5.09
CA GLU A 47 -1.32 -20.70 -6.38
C GLU A 47 -2.15 -20.13 -7.54
N SER A 48 -2.41 -18.82 -7.50
CA SER A 48 -3.17 -18.09 -8.53
C SER A 48 -2.34 -16.99 -9.16
N ASN A 49 -2.35 -16.89 -10.49
CA ASN A 49 -1.68 -15.81 -11.22
C ASN A 49 -2.22 -14.44 -10.82
N ILE A 50 -3.52 -14.34 -10.51
CA ILE A 50 -4.14 -13.09 -10.04
C ILE A 50 -3.58 -12.71 -8.67
N PHE A 51 -3.44 -13.68 -7.77
CA PHE A 51 -2.84 -13.48 -6.47
C PHE A 51 -1.40 -12.96 -6.60
N ALA A 52 -0.60 -13.58 -7.47
CA ALA A 52 0.79 -13.17 -7.72
C ALA A 52 0.89 -11.72 -8.22
N VAL A 53 0.03 -11.31 -9.16
CA VAL A 53 0.00 -9.93 -9.67
C VAL A 53 -0.39 -8.95 -8.58
N VAL A 54 -1.43 -9.26 -7.80
CA VAL A 54 -1.89 -8.42 -6.69
C VAL A 54 -0.79 -8.26 -5.65
N SER A 55 -0.18 -9.37 -5.22
CA SER A 55 0.89 -9.39 -4.22
C SER A 55 2.15 -8.64 -4.67
N LEU A 56 2.51 -8.74 -5.96
CA LEU A 56 3.64 -8.00 -6.52
C LEU A 56 3.32 -6.50 -6.62
N THR A 57 2.08 -6.15 -6.95
CA THR A 57 1.63 -4.76 -7.02
C THR A 57 1.61 -4.12 -5.64
N THR A 58 1.08 -4.79 -4.62
CA THR A 58 1.12 -4.30 -3.22
C THR A 58 2.56 -4.20 -2.70
N SER A 59 3.39 -5.23 -2.93
CA SER A 59 4.79 -5.21 -2.47
C SER A 59 5.64 -4.10 -3.12
N SER A 60 5.49 -3.89 -4.42
CA SER A 60 6.22 -2.84 -5.15
C SER A 60 5.77 -1.42 -4.78
N TRP A 61 4.58 -1.28 -4.20
CA TRP A 61 4.03 0.03 -3.83
C TRP A 61 4.86 0.76 -2.77
N LEU A 62 5.71 0.06 -2.00
CA LEU A 62 6.65 0.72 -1.08
C LEU A 62 7.65 1.58 -1.84
N VAL A 63 8.19 1.06 -2.95
CA VAL A 63 9.12 1.80 -3.82
C VAL A 63 8.38 2.97 -4.47
N VAL A 64 7.17 2.73 -4.99
CA VAL A 64 6.32 3.78 -5.57
C VAL A 64 6.04 4.88 -4.54
N SER A 65 5.75 4.54 -3.30
CA SER A 65 5.48 5.49 -2.22
C SER A 65 6.72 6.28 -1.82
N GLY A 66 7.91 5.65 -1.82
CA GLY A 66 9.18 6.33 -1.61
C GLY A 66 9.51 7.31 -2.74
N LEU A 67 9.29 6.92 -3.99
CA LEU A 67 9.44 7.79 -5.15
C LEU A 67 8.43 8.94 -5.11
N ALA A 68 7.18 8.66 -4.74
CA ALA A 68 6.15 9.68 -4.59
C ALA A 68 6.57 10.74 -3.57
N LEU A 69 7.08 10.34 -2.40
CA LEU A 69 7.60 11.26 -1.38
C LEU A 69 8.76 12.14 -1.87
N PHE A 70 9.53 11.68 -2.86
CA PHE A 70 10.67 12.42 -3.40
C PHE A 70 10.29 13.36 -4.56
N PHE A 71 9.31 12.97 -5.37
CA PHE A 71 8.98 13.68 -6.62
C PHE A 71 7.66 14.47 -6.58
N LEU A 72 6.72 14.15 -5.68
CA LEU A 72 5.42 14.81 -5.58
C LEU A 72 5.41 15.83 -4.45
N ASP A 73 4.71 16.94 -4.67
CA ASP A 73 4.57 18.01 -3.69
C ASP A 73 3.32 17.80 -2.84
N PHE A 74 3.44 16.97 -1.80
CA PHE A 74 2.32 16.66 -0.92
C PHE A 74 2.01 17.81 0.03
N ASN A 75 0.74 18.18 0.15
CA ASN A 75 0.27 18.98 1.28
C ASN A 75 0.24 18.13 2.57
N GLY A 76 0.29 18.78 3.73
CA GLY A 76 0.51 18.09 5.02
C GLY A 76 -0.38 16.86 5.28
N LEU A 77 -1.67 16.89 4.88
CA LEU A 77 -2.54 15.73 5.07
C LEU A 77 -2.30 14.64 4.02
N SER A 78 -2.11 14.98 2.75
CA SER A 78 -1.87 13.97 1.71
C SER A 78 -0.52 13.28 1.86
N MET A 79 0.47 13.95 2.47
CA MET A 79 1.76 13.34 2.83
C MET A 79 1.59 12.15 3.80
N SER A 80 0.51 12.10 4.58
CA SER A 80 0.25 10.97 5.48
C SER A 80 0.01 9.67 4.74
N VAL A 81 -0.46 9.70 3.48
CA VAL A 81 -0.75 8.51 2.67
C VAL A 81 0.52 7.69 2.40
N PRO A 82 1.56 8.21 1.72
CA PRO A 82 2.78 7.45 1.48
C PRO A 82 3.52 7.10 2.77
N VAL A 83 3.46 7.94 3.81
CA VAL A 83 4.13 7.69 5.09
C VAL A 83 3.46 6.52 5.83
N ALA A 84 2.12 6.52 5.94
CA ALA A 84 1.37 5.44 6.57
C ALA A 84 1.61 4.11 5.83
N TYR A 85 1.65 4.15 4.49
CA TYR A 85 2.00 3.00 3.68
C TYR A 85 3.40 2.47 3.98
N GLY A 86 4.39 3.37 4.02
CA GLY A 86 5.78 3.03 4.32
C GLY A 86 5.94 2.34 5.69
N ILE A 87 5.30 2.88 6.73
CA ILE A 87 5.30 2.28 8.07
C ILE A 87 4.72 0.86 8.02
N TYR A 88 3.57 0.67 7.37
CA TYR A 88 2.95 -0.64 7.23
C TYR A 88 3.87 -1.64 6.52
N SER A 89 4.45 -1.27 5.37
CA SER A 89 5.30 -2.18 4.60
C SER A 89 6.56 -2.58 5.38
N LEU A 90 7.21 -1.62 6.04
CA LEU A 90 8.40 -1.91 6.87
C LEU A 90 8.06 -2.84 8.04
N MET A 91 6.92 -2.61 8.72
CA MET A 91 6.45 -3.50 9.78
C MET A 91 6.11 -4.89 9.25
N GLY A 92 5.48 -4.98 8.08
CA GLY A 92 5.18 -6.25 7.41
C GLY A 92 6.45 -7.04 7.07
N TRP A 93 7.50 -6.36 6.59
CA TRP A 93 8.80 -6.97 6.30
C TRP A 93 9.51 -7.46 7.56
N ILE A 94 9.56 -6.64 8.61
CA ILE A 94 10.14 -7.04 9.91
C ILE A 94 9.41 -8.28 10.46
N TYR A 95 8.08 -8.29 10.36
CA TYR A 95 7.28 -9.43 10.76
C TYR A 95 7.59 -10.69 9.93
N GLY A 96 7.63 -10.56 8.60
CA GLY A 96 7.96 -11.65 7.69
C GLY A 96 9.36 -12.23 7.95
N ALA A 97 10.37 -11.36 8.12
CA ALA A 97 11.74 -11.78 8.45
C ALA A 97 11.79 -12.53 9.78
N ARG A 98 11.08 -12.04 10.80
CA ARG A 98 10.98 -12.73 12.10
C ARG A 98 10.29 -14.09 11.97
N LEU A 99 9.25 -14.19 11.15
CA LEU A 99 8.52 -15.44 10.93
C LEU A 99 9.42 -16.50 10.29
N ILE A 100 10.20 -16.12 9.26
CA ILE A 100 11.16 -17.00 8.59
C ILE A 100 12.29 -17.40 9.56
N SER A 101 12.82 -16.47 10.35
CA SER A 101 13.91 -16.73 11.28
C SER A 101 13.56 -17.69 12.43
N THR A 102 12.28 -17.92 12.73
CA THR A 102 11.84 -18.72 13.87
C THR A 102 11.38 -20.13 13.52
N LYS A 103 11.29 -20.45 12.22
CA LYS A 103 10.85 -21.75 11.74
C LYS A 103 11.96 -22.35 10.86
N ASP A 104 12.25 -23.63 11.09
CA ASP A 104 13.10 -24.40 10.19
C ASP A 104 12.23 -24.79 8.99
N ILE A 105 12.37 -24.05 7.88
CA ILE A 105 11.52 -24.19 6.69
C ILE A 105 12.41 -24.61 5.52
N ASP A 106 12.21 -25.83 5.02
CA ASP A 106 12.92 -26.36 3.84
C ASP A 106 12.41 -25.75 2.52
N ASP A 107 11.11 -25.47 2.40
CA ASP A 107 10.50 -24.84 1.22
C ASP A 107 9.72 -23.56 1.58
N PRO A 108 10.01 -22.39 0.96
CA PRO A 108 9.24 -21.16 1.15
C PRO A 108 7.72 -21.30 1.00
N LYS A 109 7.23 -22.30 0.24
CA LYS A 109 5.80 -22.59 0.07
C LYS A 109 5.12 -23.12 1.33
N ASP A 110 5.89 -23.65 2.28
CA ASP A 110 5.37 -24.14 3.56
C ASP A 110 5.22 -23.03 4.61
N ILE A 111 5.56 -21.79 4.26
CA ILE A 111 5.30 -20.63 5.11
C ILE A 111 3.78 -20.43 5.25
N VAL A 112 3.28 -20.75 6.43
CA VAL A 112 1.91 -20.42 6.84
C VAL A 112 1.92 -19.09 7.59
N LEU A 113 1.20 -18.11 7.03
CA LEU A 113 0.97 -16.81 7.65
C LEU A 113 -0.12 -16.93 8.73
N PRO A 114 0.17 -16.51 9.97
CA PRO A 114 -0.78 -16.65 11.07
C PRO A 114 -1.96 -15.67 10.92
N ALA A 115 -3.15 -16.12 11.30
CA ALA A 115 -4.39 -15.33 11.18
C ALA A 115 -4.32 -13.95 11.88
N LYS A 116 -3.55 -13.82 12.97
CA LYS A 116 -3.35 -12.53 13.66
C LYS A 116 -2.66 -11.50 12.76
N TYR A 117 -1.67 -11.92 11.97
CA TYR A 117 -0.98 -11.05 11.02
C TYR A 117 -1.90 -10.65 9.86
N LEU A 118 -2.64 -11.61 9.31
CA LEU A 118 -3.57 -11.35 8.20
C LEU A 118 -4.71 -10.43 8.62
N ASN A 119 -5.23 -10.58 9.84
CA ASN A 119 -6.22 -9.65 10.40
C ASN A 119 -5.64 -8.25 10.62
N PHE A 120 -4.38 -8.14 11.05
CA PHE A 120 -3.68 -6.86 11.11
C PHE A 120 -3.60 -6.19 9.74
N CYS A 121 -3.23 -6.93 8.69
CA CYS A 121 -3.20 -6.42 7.31
C CYS A 121 -4.58 -5.93 6.84
N ARG A 122 -5.66 -6.67 7.16
CA ARG A 122 -7.04 -6.25 6.83
C ARG A 122 -7.47 -5.00 7.59
N SER A 123 -7.15 -4.89 8.87
CA SER A 123 -7.43 -3.70 9.67
C SER A 123 -6.66 -2.49 9.16
N PHE A 124 -5.37 -2.65 8.84
CA PHE A 124 -4.57 -1.60 8.22
C PHE A 124 -5.19 -1.17 6.88
N ALA A 125 -5.50 -2.12 6.00
CA ALA A 125 -6.10 -1.84 4.69
C ALA A 125 -7.37 -1.01 4.81
N LEU A 126 -8.24 -1.31 5.78
CA LEU A 126 -9.46 -0.55 6.02
C LEU A 126 -9.15 0.88 6.47
N VAL A 127 -8.29 1.07 7.46
CA VAL A 127 -7.92 2.40 7.96
C VAL A 127 -7.21 3.22 6.87
N PHE A 128 -6.36 2.57 6.09
CA PHE A 128 -5.63 3.18 4.98
C PHE A 128 -6.56 3.58 3.82
N ALA A 129 -7.55 2.75 3.49
CA ALA A 129 -8.59 3.08 2.53
C ALA A 129 -9.42 4.28 2.99
N LEU A 130 -9.80 4.33 4.28
CA LEU A 130 -10.49 5.49 4.86
C LEU A 130 -9.64 6.75 4.81
N LEU A 131 -8.34 6.65 5.10
CA LEU A 131 -7.41 7.77 4.97
C LEU A 131 -7.36 8.29 3.53
N CYS A 132 -7.14 7.41 2.56
CA CYS A 132 -7.10 7.79 1.14
C CYS A 132 -8.43 8.42 0.71
N GLY A 133 -9.56 7.81 1.07
CA GLY A 133 -10.89 8.33 0.77
C GLY A 133 -11.16 9.70 1.41
N PHE A 134 -10.71 9.91 2.65
CA PHE A 134 -10.83 11.19 3.34
C PHE A 134 -9.99 12.28 2.65
N VAL A 135 -8.74 11.97 2.28
CA VAL A 135 -7.88 12.92 1.55
C VAL A 135 -8.51 13.30 0.21
N LEU A 136 -9.08 12.34 -0.53
CA LEU A 136 -9.78 12.60 -1.79
C LEU A 136 -11.07 13.39 -1.61
N ALA A 137 -11.80 13.16 -0.51
CA ALA A 137 -13.05 13.86 -0.22
C ALA A 137 -12.84 15.27 0.33
N LYS A 138 -11.68 15.55 0.96
CA LYS A 138 -11.38 16.82 1.63
C LYS A 138 -11.74 18.08 0.83
N PRO A 139 -11.42 18.21 -0.48
CA PRO A 139 -11.77 19.41 -1.26
C PRO A 139 -13.27 19.68 -1.37
N TYR A 140 -14.10 18.66 -1.11
CA TYR A 140 -15.57 18.72 -1.20
C TYR A 140 -16.24 18.81 0.17
N LEU A 141 -15.47 18.69 1.26
CA LEU A 141 -16.02 18.76 2.61
C LEU A 141 -16.00 20.22 3.10
N PRO A 142 -17.06 20.69 3.77
CA PRO A 142 -17.14 22.05 4.31
C PRO A 142 -16.38 22.16 5.64
N ILE A 143 -15.08 21.85 5.64
CA ILE A 143 -14.18 21.90 6.81
C ILE A 143 -12.82 22.47 6.43
#